data_AF-A0A9Q9D7P1-F1
#
_entry.id   AF-A0A9Q9D7P1-F1
#
_cell.length_a   1.000
_cell.length_b   1.000
_cell.length_c   1.000
_cell.angle_alpha   90.00
_cell.angle_beta   90.00
_cell.angle_gamma   90.00
#
_symmetry.space_group_name_H-M   'P 1'
#
loop_
_entity.id
_entity.type
_entity.pdbx_description
1 polymer ?
#
loop_
_entity_poly.entity_id
_entity_poly.type
_entity_poly.pdbx_seq_one_letter_code
_entity_poly.pdbx_strand_id
1 'polypeptide(L)'
;MDNDNTSGTRPEQIIIDLYQNDIKIDSRAVTENVNWNCSFTEFPKYDENNKEYEYTVKEEAVDNYISTQDGNNFINTISGDTIIEGQKTSDDSDNQDGLRPDLININLLANGKAVANKTVRTEDNWKYLFTNLPKYEDGKEIVYTVTEDSAPSYTTEICALTLLTLTHQNKLA
;
A
#
# COMPACT_ATOMS: atom_id res chain seq x y z
N MET A 1 15.34 -2.21 -10.05
CA MET A 1 16.72 -2.24 -9.53
C MET A 1 16.72 -1.76 -8.09
N ASP A 2 16.99 -2.64 -7.12
CA ASP A 2 16.96 -2.38 -5.66
C ASP A 2 18.34 -2.08 -5.06
N ASN A 3 19.33 -1.74 -5.90
CA ASN A 3 20.71 -1.36 -5.52
C ASN A 3 21.36 -2.36 -4.54
N ASP A 4 21.46 -3.63 -4.90
CA ASP A 4 22.02 -4.70 -4.05
C ASP A 4 21.38 -4.80 -2.65
N ASN A 5 20.09 -4.50 -2.56
CA ASN A 5 19.33 -4.50 -1.31
C ASN A 5 19.92 -3.56 -0.24
N THR A 6 20.56 -2.44 -0.63
CA THR A 6 21.12 -1.48 0.35
C THR A 6 20.07 -0.92 1.32
N SER A 7 18.79 -0.94 0.94
CA SER A 7 17.68 -0.47 1.77
C SER A 7 17.08 -1.55 2.68
N GLY A 8 17.49 -2.82 2.55
CA GLY A 8 16.96 -3.94 3.34
C GLY A 8 15.48 -4.27 3.05
N THR A 9 14.95 -3.83 1.91
CA THR A 9 13.54 -3.97 1.53
C THR A 9 13.27 -5.16 0.61
N ARG A 10 14.31 -5.90 0.21
CA ARG A 10 14.14 -7.08 -0.66
C ARG A 10 13.31 -8.15 0.07
N PRO A 11 12.25 -8.68 -0.55
CA PRO A 11 11.48 -9.76 0.03
C PRO A 11 12.37 -11.00 0.22
N GLU A 12 12.04 -11.83 1.20
CA GLU A 12 12.78 -13.08 1.43
C GLU A 12 12.60 -14.09 0.28
N GLN A 13 11.45 -14.01 -0.41
CA GLN A 13 11.11 -14.83 -1.57
C GLN A 13 10.16 -14.08 -2.52
N ILE A 14 10.15 -14.51 -3.78
CA ILE A 14 9.10 -14.23 -4.77
C ILE A 14 8.49 -15.54 -5.24
N ILE A 15 7.27 -15.52 -5.77
CA ILE A 15 6.62 -16.70 -6.31
C ILE A 15 6.53 -16.57 -7.83
N ILE A 16 7.02 -17.58 -8.55
CA ILE A 16 6.83 -17.70 -10.00
C ILE A 16 5.83 -18.82 -10.27
N ASP A 17 4.78 -18.49 -11.01
CA ASP A 17 3.74 -19.40 -11.45
C ASP A 17 4.00 -19.90 -12.87
N LEU A 18 3.76 -21.19 -13.09
CA LEU A 18 3.73 -21.82 -14.41
C LEU A 18 2.28 -21.99 -14.87
N TYR A 19 2.02 -21.55 -16.09
CA TYR A 19 0.75 -21.72 -16.77
C TYR A 19 0.92 -22.62 -17.99
N GLN A 20 -0.03 -23.54 -18.18
CA GLN A 20 -0.20 -24.36 -19.37
C GLN A 20 -1.55 -24.00 -20.01
N ASN A 21 -1.53 -23.48 -21.25
CA ASN A 21 -2.72 -22.97 -21.95
C ASN A 21 -3.57 -22.06 -21.04
N ASP A 22 -2.94 -21.06 -20.43
CA ASP A 22 -3.54 -20.11 -19.47
C ASP A 22 -4.06 -20.69 -18.15
N ILE A 23 -3.84 -21.98 -17.87
CA ILE A 23 -4.19 -22.62 -16.60
C ILE A 23 -2.95 -22.71 -15.73
N LYS A 24 -3.00 -22.14 -14.52
CA LYS A 24 -1.93 -22.31 -13.51
C LYS A 24 -1.82 -23.78 -13.13
N ILE A 25 -0.64 -24.36 -13.30
CA ILE A 25 -0.37 -25.79 -13.05
C ILE A 25 0.71 -26.04 -11.99
N ASP A 26 1.57 -25.05 -11.72
CA ASP A 26 2.63 -25.16 -10.71
C ASP A 26 3.05 -23.76 -10.23
N SER A 27 3.73 -23.71 -9.08
CA SER A 27 4.31 -22.50 -8.48
C SER A 27 5.63 -22.84 -7.81
N ARG A 28 6.62 -21.94 -7.90
CA ARG A 28 7.88 -22.06 -7.15
C ARG A 28 8.20 -20.80 -6.38
N ALA A 29 8.55 -20.98 -5.11
CA ALA A 29 9.24 -19.97 -4.33
C ALA A 29 10.68 -19.85 -4.84
N VAL A 30 11.08 -18.61 -5.13
CA VAL A 30 12.39 -18.23 -5.60
C VAL A 30 13.00 -17.29 -4.58
N THR A 31 14.20 -17.63 -4.15
CA THR A 31 14.85 -17.11 -2.94
C THR A 31 16.33 -16.88 -3.24
N GLU A 32 17.02 -16.19 -2.33
CA GLU A 32 18.46 -15.93 -2.47
C GLU A 32 19.31 -17.22 -2.49
N ASN A 33 18.93 -18.26 -1.73
CA ASN A 33 19.67 -19.54 -1.69
C ASN A 33 19.67 -20.30 -3.05
N VAL A 34 18.74 -19.99 -3.96
CA VAL A 34 18.71 -20.49 -5.34
C VAL A 34 19.18 -19.44 -6.34
N ASN A 35 19.86 -18.40 -5.86
CA ASN A 35 20.35 -17.28 -6.64
C ASN A 35 19.26 -16.62 -7.50
N TRP A 36 18.04 -16.51 -6.99
CA TRP A 36 16.91 -15.94 -7.72
C TRP A 36 16.61 -16.60 -9.08
N ASN A 37 16.93 -17.89 -9.22
CA ASN A 37 16.67 -18.68 -10.43
C ASN A 37 15.69 -19.81 -10.12
N CYS A 38 14.82 -20.11 -11.09
CA CYS A 38 13.93 -21.27 -11.04
C CYS A 38 13.85 -21.96 -12.39
N SER A 39 13.56 -23.26 -12.37
CA SER A 39 13.24 -24.05 -13.54
C SER A 39 12.01 -24.90 -13.33
N PHE A 40 11.24 -25.06 -14.40
CA PHE A 40 10.12 -25.97 -14.53
C PHE A 40 10.52 -27.04 -15.55
N THR A 41 10.54 -28.30 -15.13
CA THR A 41 10.98 -29.43 -15.95
C THR A 41 9.91 -30.53 -15.94
N GLU A 42 10.01 -31.46 -16.88
CA GLU A 42 9.15 -32.66 -16.93
C GLU A 42 7.67 -32.40 -17.28
N PHE A 43 7.36 -31.29 -17.97
CA PHE A 43 6.03 -31.01 -18.50
C PHE A 43 5.88 -31.52 -19.95
N PRO A 44 4.74 -32.12 -20.32
CA PRO A 44 4.53 -32.68 -21.66
C PRO A 44 4.52 -31.58 -22.72
N LYS A 45 5.13 -31.84 -23.89
CA LYS A 45 5.12 -30.88 -24.98
C LYS A 45 3.80 -30.84 -25.76
N TYR A 46 3.11 -31.97 -25.84
CA TYR A 46 1.90 -32.14 -26.66
C TYR A 46 0.76 -32.75 -25.86
N ASP A 47 -0.47 -32.41 -26.21
CA ASP A 47 -1.69 -33.04 -25.70
C ASP A 47 -1.99 -34.39 -26.41
N GLU A 48 -3.09 -35.05 -26.01
CA GLU A 48 -3.54 -36.33 -26.58
C GLU A 48 -3.83 -36.27 -28.10
N ASN A 49 -4.05 -35.07 -28.63
CA ASN A 49 -4.33 -34.82 -30.05
C ASN A 49 -3.09 -34.32 -30.82
N ASN A 50 -1.89 -34.41 -30.22
CA ASN A 50 -0.63 -33.94 -30.78
C ASN A 50 -0.59 -32.41 -31.03
N LYS A 51 -1.40 -31.64 -30.29
CA LYS A 51 -1.34 -30.17 -30.27
C LYS A 51 -0.34 -29.74 -29.20
N GLU A 52 0.54 -28.80 -29.55
CA GLU A 52 1.55 -28.28 -28.62
C GLU A 52 0.90 -27.48 -27.48
N TYR A 53 1.37 -27.70 -26.26
CA TYR A 53 1.00 -26.90 -25.11
C TYR A 53 1.73 -25.55 -25.17
N GLU A 54 1.01 -24.48 -24.87
CA GLU A 54 1.60 -23.18 -24.61
C GLU A 54 1.96 -23.08 -23.13
N TYR A 55 3.22 -22.77 -22.84
CA TYR A 55 3.69 -22.55 -21.48
C TYR A 55 4.11 -21.10 -21.30
N THR A 56 3.61 -20.48 -20.24
CA THR A 56 4.01 -19.13 -19.84
C THR A 56 4.32 -19.11 -18.35
N VAL A 57 5.15 -18.15 -17.94
CA VAL A 57 5.43 -17.89 -16.53
C VAL A 57 4.94 -16.51 -16.15
N LYS A 58 4.46 -16.35 -14.92
CA LYS A 58 4.10 -15.06 -14.33
C LYS A 58 4.64 -14.99 -12.92
N GLU A 59 5.13 -13.83 -12.54
CA GLU A 59 5.48 -13.56 -11.15
C GLU A 59 4.23 -13.13 -10.38
N GLU A 60 4.03 -13.70 -9.19
CA GLU A 60 3.03 -13.18 -8.26
C GLU A 60 3.48 -11.82 -7.75
N ALA A 61 2.53 -10.91 -7.58
CA ALA A 61 2.87 -9.55 -7.23
C ALA A 61 3.61 -9.46 -5.87
N VAL A 62 4.57 -8.55 -5.81
CA VAL A 62 5.43 -8.34 -4.65
C VAL A 62 5.17 -6.96 -4.09
N ASP A 63 4.85 -6.89 -2.80
CA ASP A 63 4.57 -5.63 -2.11
C ASP A 63 5.74 -4.65 -2.24
N ASN A 64 5.41 -3.38 -2.52
CA ASN A 64 6.37 -2.31 -2.75
C ASN A 64 7.33 -2.50 -3.94
N TYR A 65 7.03 -3.43 -4.85
CA TYR A 65 7.76 -3.62 -6.10
C TYR A 65 6.84 -3.52 -7.31
N ILE A 66 7.37 -2.92 -8.37
CA ILE A 66 6.81 -2.99 -9.72
C ILE A 66 7.61 -4.03 -10.48
N SER A 67 6.90 -5.08 -10.94
CA SER A 67 7.47 -6.12 -11.77
C SER A 67 7.33 -5.77 -13.25
N THR A 68 8.40 -6.03 -14.01
CA THR A 68 8.40 -6.01 -15.47
C THR A 68 8.92 -7.33 -15.98
N GLN A 69 8.28 -7.88 -17.01
CA GLN A 69 8.64 -9.17 -17.59
C GLN A 69 9.22 -8.98 -18.99
N ASP A 70 10.38 -9.59 -19.23
CA ASP A 70 11.03 -9.69 -20.54
C ASP A 70 11.31 -11.17 -20.85
N GLY A 71 10.44 -11.78 -21.66
CA GLY A 71 10.42 -13.23 -21.86
C GLY A 71 10.20 -13.98 -20.54
N ASN A 72 11.21 -14.74 -20.12
CA ASN A 72 11.20 -15.50 -18.86
C ASN A 72 11.95 -14.81 -17.72
N ASN A 73 12.46 -13.59 -17.96
CA ASN A 73 13.15 -12.81 -16.95
C ASN A 73 12.17 -11.81 -16.30
N PHE A 74 12.25 -11.69 -14.98
CA PHE A 74 11.47 -10.74 -14.20
C PHE A 74 12.41 -9.70 -13.58
N ILE A 75 12.10 -8.42 -13.75
CA ILE A 75 12.84 -7.31 -13.18
C ILE A 75 11.92 -6.57 -12.22
N ASN A 76 12.26 -6.66 -10.94
CA ASN A 76 11.58 -5.94 -9.87
C ASN A 76 12.26 -4.60 -9.56
N THR A 77 11.45 -3.55 -9.45
CA THR A 77 11.92 -2.21 -9.07
C THR A 77 11.12 -1.71 -7.88
N ILE A 78 11.83 -1.23 -6.85
CA ILE A 78 11.20 -0.63 -5.67
C ILE A 78 10.27 0.49 -6.15
N SER A 79 9.00 0.39 -5.79
CA SER A 79 8.07 1.49 -5.95
C SER A 79 8.39 2.53 -4.88
N GLY A 80 8.75 3.76 -5.28
CA GLY A 80 9.19 4.78 -4.32
C GLY A 80 8.18 5.06 -3.19
N ASP A 81 8.65 5.75 -2.15
CA ASP A 81 7.85 6.02 -0.95
C ASP A 81 6.67 6.95 -1.24
N THR A 82 5.49 6.60 -0.73
CA THR A 82 4.37 7.51 -0.62
C THR A 82 4.48 8.30 0.69
N ILE A 83 4.20 9.60 0.64
CA ILE A 83 4.14 10.48 1.80
C ILE A 83 2.72 11.01 1.91
N ILE A 84 2.11 10.84 3.08
CA ILE A 84 0.81 11.43 3.40
C ILE A 84 1.02 12.44 4.53
N GLU A 85 0.81 13.70 4.21
CA GLU A 85 0.87 14.80 5.17
C GLU A 85 -0.39 15.65 5.08
N GLY A 86 -0.69 16.33 6.17
CA GLY A 86 -1.79 17.27 6.21
C GLY A 86 -1.81 18.06 7.50
N GLN A 87 -2.75 18.98 7.57
CA GLN A 87 -2.96 19.83 8.73
C GLN A 87 -4.45 19.89 9.05
N LYS A 88 -4.77 19.77 10.33
CA LYS A 88 -6.11 20.01 10.83
C LYS A 88 -6.35 21.51 10.98
N THR A 89 -7.49 21.97 10.47
CA THR A 89 -8.04 23.31 10.71
C THR A 89 -9.34 23.20 11.50
N SER A 90 -9.57 24.14 12.41
CA SER A 90 -10.81 24.19 13.20
C SER A 90 -11.60 25.44 12.85
N ASP A 91 -12.88 25.28 12.52
CA ASP A 91 -13.85 26.36 12.36
C ASP A 91 -14.78 26.39 13.59
N ASP A 92 -14.25 26.99 14.67
CA ASP A 92 -14.88 27.03 16.00
C ASP A 92 -14.78 28.43 16.66
N SER A 93 -14.70 29.48 15.83
CA SER A 93 -14.60 30.88 16.28
C SER A 93 -13.48 31.11 17.31
N ASP A 94 -12.28 30.59 17.02
CA ASP A 94 -11.10 30.65 17.90
C ASP A 94 -11.35 30.04 19.29
N ASN A 95 -11.98 28.86 19.29
CA ASN A 95 -12.32 28.12 20.51
C ASN A 95 -13.17 28.95 21.51
N GLN A 96 -14.13 29.73 21.01
CA GLN A 96 -14.99 30.61 21.83
C GLN A 96 -15.67 29.87 22.99
N ASP A 97 -16.11 28.63 22.75
CA ASP A 97 -16.81 27.81 23.74
C ASP A 97 -15.86 27.03 24.67
N GLY A 98 -14.55 27.06 24.42
CA GLY A 98 -13.55 26.34 25.20
C GLY A 98 -13.65 24.80 25.07
N LEU A 99 -14.31 24.30 24.03
CA LEU A 99 -14.58 22.87 23.81
C LEU A 99 -13.58 22.19 22.87
N ARG A 100 -12.63 22.93 22.29
CA ARG A 100 -11.63 22.36 21.39
C ARG A 100 -10.83 21.27 22.11
N PRO A 101 -10.73 20.05 21.55
CA PRO A 101 -10.01 18.97 22.19
C PRO A 101 -8.50 19.27 22.26
N ASP A 102 -7.84 18.79 23.31
CA ASP A 102 -6.38 18.96 23.50
C ASP A 102 -5.53 18.12 22.53
N LEU A 103 -6.13 17.07 21.98
CA LEU A 103 -5.52 16.16 21.02
C LEU A 103 -6.59 15.61 20.07
N ILE A 104 -6.15 15.19 18.90
CA ILE A 104 -6.93 14.39 17.96
C ILE A 104 -6.12 13.17 17.54
N ASN A 105 -6.79 12.08 17.18
CA ASN A 105 -6.15 10.91 16.60
C ASN A 105 -6.50 10.83 15.12
N ILE A 106 -5.46 10.84 14.27
CA ILE A 106 -5.56 10.65 12.83
C ILE A 106 -5.21 9.20 12.51
N ASN A 107 -6.13 8.48 11.88
CA ASN A 107 -5.93 7.11 11.43
C ASN A 107 -5.66 7.12 9.92
N LEU A 108 -4.58 6.47 9.49
CA LEU A 108 -4.26 6.22 8.10
C LEU A 108 -4.82 4.86 7.69
N LEU A 109 -5.61 4.84 6.63
CA LEU A 109 -6.15 3.62 6.04
C LEU A 109 -5.51 3.38 4.66
N ALA A 110 -5.03 2.16 4.43
CA ALA A 110 -4.62 1.64 3.13
C ALA A 110 -5.71 0.70 2.63
N ASN A 111 -6.27 0.96 1.44
CA ASN A 111 -7.34 0.14 0.86
C ASN A 111 -8.52 -0.10 1.84
N GLY A 112 -8.84 0.92 2.65
CA GLY A 112 -9.90 0.87 3.66
C GLY A 112 -9.55 0.15 4.97
N LYS A 113 -8.32 -0.33 5.15
CA LYS A 113 -7.84 -0.96 6.39
C LYS A 113 -6.90 -0.04 7.14
N ALA A 114 -7.05 0.08 8.46
CA ALA A 114 -6.14 0.87 9.28
C ALA A 114 -4.71 0.29 9.26
N VAL A 115 -3.73 1.12 8.95
CA VAL A 115 -2.30 0.73 8.85
C VAL A 115 -1.39 1.55 9.76
N ALA A 116 -1.78 2.77 10.11
CA ALA A 116 -1.06 3.62 11.05
C ALA A 116 -2.02 4.57 11.75
N ASN A 117 -1.58 5.15 12.86
CA ASN A 117 -2.27 6.26 13.52
C ASN A 117 -1.24 7.27 14.03
N LYS A 118 -1.70 8.51 14.24
CA LYS A 118 -0.90 9.58 14.82
C LYS A 118 -1.78 10.45 15.70
N THR A 119 -1.37 10.63 16.95
CA THR A 119 -1.93 11.65 17.83
C THR A 119 -1.31 12.99 17.47
N VAL A 120 -2.15 14.02 17.33
CA VAL A 120 -1.77 15.37 16.93
C VAL A 120 -2.28 16.37 17.96
N ARG A 121 -1.47 17.36 18.30
CA ARG A 121 -1.76 18.40 19.30
C ARG A 121 -1.53 19.81 18.76
N THR A 122 -1.89 20.81 19.56
CA THR A 122 -1.57 22.22 19.29
C THR A 122 -0.05 22.46 19.13
N GLU A 123 0.78 21.78 19.93
CA GLU A 123 2.25 21.88 19.84
C GLU A 123 2.82 21.39 18.50
N ASP A 124 2.14 20.45 17.84
CA ASP A 124 2.47 19.97 16.50
C ASP A 124 1.96 20.90 15.39
N ASN A 125 1.41 22.07 15.76
CA ASN A 125 0.65 22.95 14.88
C ASN A 125 -0.47 22.23 14.13
N TRP A 126 -1.08 21.22 14.77
CA TRP A 126 -2.13 20.40 14.16
C TRP A 126 -1.72 19.65 12.89
N LYS A 127 -0.41 19.42 12.68
CA LYS A 127 0.12 18.73 11.49
C LYS A 127 0.37 17.25 11.73
N TYR A 128 0.15 16.45 10.70
CA TYR A 128 0.53 15.03 10.65
C TYR A 128 1.37 14.72 9.42
N LEU A 129 2.18 13.67 9.54
CA LEU A 129 3.08 13.17 8.51
C LEU A 129 3.23 11.67 8.70
N PHE A 130 2.96 10.92 7.63
CA PHE A 130 3.22 9.50 7.47
C PHE A 130 4.19 9.32 6.29
N THR A 131 5.29 8.60 6.53
CA THR A 131 6.37 8.35 5.56
C THR A 131 6.58 6.86 5.39
N ASN A 132 7.41 6.47 4.40
CA ASN A 132 7.74 5.07 4.10
C ASN A 132 6.47 4.24 3.84
N LEU A 133 5.48 4.85 3.20
CA LEU A 133 4.24 4.16 2.86
C LEU A 133 4.43 3.44 1.53
N PRO A 134 4.14 2.13 1.47
CA PRO A 134 4.25 1.39 0.22
C PRO A 134 3.32 2.02 -0.82
N LYS A 135 3.76 2.02 -2.08
CA LYS A 135 2.91 2.51 -3.17
C LYS A 135 2.01 1.42 -3.75
N TYR A 136 2.46 0.17 -3.72
CA TYR A 136 1.71 -0.98 -4.23
C TYR A 136 1.61 -2.10 -3.19
N GLU A 137 0.45 -2.76 -3.16
CA GLU A 137 0.14 -3.98 -2.41
C GLU A 137 -0.45 -4.96 -3.42
N ASP A 138 0.07 -6.18 -3.49
CA ASP A 138 -0.34 -7.20 -4.49
C ASP A 138 -0.33 -6.65 -5.94
N GLY A 139 0.63 -5.78 -6.27
CA GLY A 139 0.83 -5.24 -7.61
C GLY A 139 -0.21 -4.21 -8.03
N LYS A 140 -1.09 -3.78 -7.12
CA LYS A 140 -2.08 -2.73 -7.32
C LYS A 140 -1.71 -1.51 -6.48
N GLU A 141 -1.96 -0.32 -7.02
CA GLU A 141 -1.69 0.92 -6.31
C GLU A 141 -2.57 1.01 -5.06
N ILE A 142 -1.96 1.34 -3.92
CA ILE A 142 -2.66 1.46 -2.64
C ILE A 142 -3.42 2.79 -2.62
N VAL A 143 -4.71 2.72 -2.30
CA VAL A 143 -5.50 3.92 -2.02
C VAL A 143 -5.38 4.26 -0.55
N TYR A 144 -4.64 5.34 -0.25
CA TYR A 144 -4.59 5.90 1.09
C TYR A 144 -5.76 6.83 1.36
N THR A 145 -6.27 6.79 2.59
CA THR A 145 -7.25 7.74 3.12
C THR A 145 -6.94 8.03 4.58
N VAL A 146 -7.35 9.19 5.08
CA VAL A 146 -7.23 9.55 6.50
C VAL A 146 -8.62 9.61 7.12
N THR A 147 -8.74 9.18 8.37
CA THR A 147 -9.93 9.38 9.20
C THR A 147 -9.50 9.93 10.55
N GLU A 148 -10.45 10.47 11.30
CA GLU A 148 -10.23 11.02 12.64
C GLU A 148 -11.20 10.36 13.61
N ASP A 149 -10.75 10.07 14.82
CA ASP A 149 -11.63 9.64 15.89
C ASP A 149 -12.66 10.76 16.21
N SER A 150 -13.91 10.38 16.45
CA SER A 150 -14.96 11.36 16.74
C SER A 150 -14.64 12.17 18.00
N ALA A 151 -14.63 13.50 17.88
CA ALA A 151 -14.56 14.41 19.01
C ALA A 151 -16.00 14.83 19.44
N PRO A 152 -16.35 14.78 20.73
CA PRO A 152 -17.66 15.25 21.20
C PRO A 152 -17.93 16.71 20.78
N SER A 153 -19.15 16.99 20.32
CA SER A 153 -19.63 18.33 19.89
C SER A 153 -19.03 18.90 18.58
N TYR A 154 -18.21 18.12 17.87
CA TYR A 154 -17.66 18.50 16.57
C TYR A 154 -18.12 17.55 15.46
N THR A 155 -18.28 18.10 14.26
CA THR A 155 -18.39 17.31 13.02
C THR A 155 -17.10 17.43 12.22
N THR A 156 -16.60 16.31 11.72
CA THR A 156 -15.39 16.24 10.91
C THR A 156 -15.75 16.20 9.43
N GLU A 157 -15.12 17.08 8.65
CA GLU A 157 -15.10 16.99 7.18
C GLU A 157 -13.67 16.70 6.70
N ILE A 158 -13.52 15.66 5.89
CA ILE A 158 -12.25 15.30 5.25
C ILE A 158 -12.28 15.85 3.83
N CYS A 159 -11.50 16.89 3.56
CA CYS A 159 -11.43 17.54 2.24
C CYS A 159 -10.11 17.17 1.55
N ALA A 160 -10.13 16.06 0.81
CA ALA A 160 -8.94 15.44 0.22
C ALA A 160 -7.88 15.02 1.27
N LEU A 161 -6.90 14.22 0.85
CA LEU A 161 -5.85 13.64 1.71
C LEU A 161 -5.01 14.67 2.50
N THR A 162 -5.11 15.95 2.15
CA THR A 162 -4.26 17.04 2.63
C THR A 162 -4.94 17.95 3.67
N LEU A 163 -6.27 17.96 3.78
CA LEU A 163 -7.01 18.90 4.64
C LEU A 163 -8.13 18.22 5.42
N LEU A 164 -8.13 18.46 6.73
CA LEU A 164 -9.16 17.99 7.65
C LEU A 164 -9.77 19.21 8.37
N THR A 165 -11.08 19.41 8.26
CA THR A 165 -11.80 20.54 8.86
C THR A 165 -12.69 20.03 10.00
N LEU A 166 -12.66 20.67 11.18
CA LEU A 166 -13.71 20.54 12.19
C LEU A 166 -14.69 21.69 12.07
N THR A 167 -15.97 21.36 12.05
CA THR A 167 -17.06 22.33 12.18
C THR A 167 -17.75 22.09 13.52
N HIS A 168 -17.82 23.13 14.35
CA HIS A 168 -18.57 23.06 15.60
C HIS A 168 -20.09 23.09 15.33
N GLN A 169 -20.86 22.19 15.95
CA GLN A 169 -22.32 22.22 15.82
C GLN A 169 -22.91 23.24 16.80
N ASN A 170 -23.21 24.44 16.33
CA ASN A 170 -23.95 25.42 17.12
C ASN A 170 -25.36 24.89 17.43
N LYS A 171 -25.63 24.65 18.72
CA LYS A 171 -26.99 24.42 19.20
C LYS A 171 -27.71 25.77 19.16
N LEU A 172 -28.58 25.97 18.16
CA LEU A 172 -29.54 27.08 18.14
C LEU A 172 -30.33 27.03 19.46
N ALA A 173 -30.11 28.03 20.31
CA ALA A 173 -30.97 28.34 21.46
C ALA A 173 -32.04 29.34 21.03
#